data_AF-A0AB34GJ58-F1
#
_entry.id   AF-A0AB34GJ58-F1
#
_cell.length_a   1.000
_cell.length_b   1.000
_cell.length_c   1.000
_cell.angle_alpha   90.00
_cell.angle_beta   90.00
_cell.angle_gamma   90.00
#
_symmetry.space_group_name_H-M   'P 1'
#
loop_
_entity.id
_entity.type
_entity.pdbx_description
1 polymer ?
#
loop_
_entity_poly.entity_id
_entity_poly.type
_entity_poly.pdbx_seq_one_letter_code
_entity_poly.pdbx_strand_id
1 'polypeptide(L)'
;MEAPQRLLATTSAPSWSRKLLLLRLLLFLLPAKALWGLEVEERPPTHEEECHFYASFLYTDKHGEVCPGGWKPGGETVIPDPARKLKYFDKLN
;
A
#
# COMPACT_ATOMS: atom_id res chain seq x y z
N MET A 1 -15.44 48.86 51.70
CA MET A 1 -14.21 48.88 50.88
C MET A 1 -13.50 47.56 51.09
N GLU A 2 -13.12 46.97 49.96
CA GLU A 2 -12.40 45.73 49.72
C GLU A 2 -12.95 44.37 50.20
N ALA A 3 -12.88 43.43 49.26
CA ALA A 3 -13.55 42.14 49.20
C ALA A 3 -12.58 40.99 49.54
N PRO A 4 -13.10 39.74 49.68
CA PRO A 4 -12.47 38.62 50.38
C PRO A 4 -11.66 37.73 49.44
N GLN A 5 -10.77 36.91 49.98
CA GLN A 5 -10.23 35.75 49.26
C GLN A 5 -10.12 34.55 50.21
N ARG A 6 -11.18 33.73 50.22
CA ARG A 6 -11.08 32.32 50.60
C ARG A 6 -10.18 31.64 49.56
N LEU A 7 -8.99 31.23 49.99
CA LEU A 7 -8.09 30.42 49.16
C LEU A 7 -8.72 29.03 48.98
N LEU A 8 -9.47 28.88 47.88
CA LEU A 8 -9.87 27.59 47.34
C LEU A 8 -8.59 26.86 46.92
N ALA A 9 -8.18 25.87 47.71
CA ALA A 9 -7.13 24.92 47.34
C ALA A 9 -7.60 24.14 46.12
N THR A 10 -7.23 24.62 44.93
CA THR A 10 -7.41 23.90 43.68
C THR A 10 -6.44 22.72 43.71
N THR A 11 -6.98 21.52 43.87
CA THR A 11 -6.19 20.29 43.76
C THR A 11 -5.67 20.22 42.33
N SER A 12 -4.40 20.59 42.14
CA SER A 12 -3.68 20.47 40.87
C SER A 12 -3.62 18.99 40.51
N ALA A 13 -4.55 18.55 39.65
CA ALA A 13 -4.52 17.21 39.07
C ALA A 13 -3.17 17.04 38.32
N PRO A 14 -2.45 15.94 38.55
CA PRO A 14 -1.11 15.75 38.00
C PRO A 14 -1.14 15.87 36.47
N SER A 15 -0.31 16.77 35.92
CA SER A 15 -0.29 17.11 34.49
C SER A 15 -0.04 15.92 33.56
N TRP A 16 0.40 14.78 34.11
CA TRP A 16 0.64 13.53 33.39
C TRP A 16 -0.63 12.96 32.75
N SER A 17 -1.79 13.02 33.44
CA SER A 17 -3.05 12.49 32.87
C SER A 17 -3.50 13.26 31.63
N ARG A 18 -3.29 14.59 31.60
CA ARG A 18 -3.58 15.41 30.41
C ARG A 18 -2.61 15.08 29.27
N LYS A 19 -1.33 14.87 29.57
CA LYS A 19 -0.31 14.49 28.59
C LYS A 19 -0.57 13.10 27.99
N LEU A 20 -1.04 12.14 28.80
CA LEU A 20 -1.43 10.80 28.36
C LEU A 20 -2.65 10.82 27.44
N LEU A 21 -3.65 11.65 27.75
CA LEU A 21 -4.82 11.82 26.89
C LEU A 21 -4.45 12.51 25.57
N LEU A 22 -3.56 13.50 25.59
CA LEU A 22 -3.04 14.14 24.38
C LEU A 22 -2.22 13.18 23.52
N LEU A 23 -1.40 12.31 24.13
CA LEU A 23 -0.63 11.30 23.39
C LEU A 23 -1.54 10.25 22.74
N ARG A 24 -2.61 9.81 23.42
CA ARG A 24 -3.61 8.92 22.81
C ARG A 24 -4.38 9.61 21.68
N LEU A 25 -4.76 10.87 21.85
CA LEU A 25 -5.43 11.64 20.82
C LEU A 25 -4.51 11.83 19.60
N LEU A 26 -3.23 12.13 19.82
CA LEU A 26 -2.22 12.26 18.76
C LEU A 26 -2.03 10.95 18.00
N LEU A 27 -2.01 9.81 18.70
CA LEU A 27 -1.92 8.50 18.07
C LEU A 27 -3.17 8.15 17.24
N PHE A 28 -4.34 8.60 17.66
CA PHE A 28 -5.60 8.42 16.93
C PHE A 28 -5.74 9.37 15.73
N LEU A 29 -5.16 10.58 15.81
CA LEU A 29 -5.19 11.59 14.77
C LEU A 29 -4.06 11.45 13.74
N LEU A 30 -3.03 10.64 14.03
CA LEU A 30 -1.98 10.34 13.06
C LEU A 30 -2.54 9.32 12.06
N PRO A 31 -2.78 9.68 10.79
CA PRO A 31 -3.30 8.75 9.81
C PRO A 31 -2.27 7.62 9.64
N ALA A 32 -2.65 6.38 9.94
CA ALA A 32 -1.87 5.18 9.67
C ALA A 32 -1.70 4.89 8.16
N LYS A 33 -1.89 5.89 7.29
CA LYS A 33 -1.78 5.80 5.84
C LYS A 33 -0.35 5.47 5.40
N ALA A 34 0.65 5.68 6.26
CA ALA A 34 2.06 5.39 5.99
C ALA A 34 2.49 3.94 6.23
N LEU A 35 1.67 3.10 6.88
CA LEU A 35 2.09 1.72 7.22
C LEU A 35 1.82 0.69 6.13
N TRP A 36 1.01 1.04 5.14
CA TRP A 36 0.67 0.16 4.03
C TRP A 36 0.92 0.92 2.75
N GLY A 37 2.17 0.87 2.26
CA GLY A 37 2.56 1.36 0.94
C GLY A 37 1.95 0.51 -0.17
N LEU A 38 0.62 0.45 -0.21
CA LEU A 38 -0.15 -0.07 -1.30
C LEU A 38 -0.93 1.12 -1.86
N GLU A 39 -0.30 1.85 -2.78
CA GLU A 39 -1.04 2.72 -3.69
C GLU A 39 -1.90 1.76 -4.53
N VAL A 40 -3.15 1.53 -4.14
CA VAL A 40 -4.12 0.86 -5.02
C VAL A 40 -4.33 1.85 -6.17
N GLU A 41 -4.04 1.43 -7.40
CA GLU A 41 -4.36 2.26 -8.56
C GLU A 41 -5.89 2.32 -8.69
N GLU A 42 -6.48 3.40 -8.19
CA GLU A 42 -7.94 3.63 -8.09
C GLU A 42 -8.64 3.82 -9.46
N ARG A 43 -7.92 3.63 -10.58
CA ARG A 43 -8.44 3.85 -11.94
C ARG A 43 -8.99 2.53 -12.51
N PRO A 44 -10.20 2.52 -13.07
CA PRO A 44 -10.68 1.35 -13.81
C PRO A 44 -9.81 1.11 -15.04
N PRO A 45 -9.40 -0.14 -15.33
CA PRO A 45 -8.64 -0.44 -16.53
C PRO A 45 -9.47 -0.13 -17.77
N THR A 46 -8.79 0.25 -18.85
CA THR A 46 -9.41 0.33 -20.17
C THR A 46 -9.79 -1.07 -20.66
N HIS A 47 -10.73 -1.15 -21.60
CA HIS A 47 -11.13 -2.43 -22.20
C HIS A 47 -9.94 -3.21 -22.79
N GLU A 48 -8.95 -2.52 -23.36
CA GLU A 48 -7.75 -3.15 -23.90
C GLU A 48 -6.85 -3.75 -22.81
N GLU A 49 -6.66 -3.02 -21.70
CA GLU A 49 -5.92 -3.50 -20.53
C GLU A 49 -6.60 -4.73 -19.90
N GLU A 50 -7.93 -4.70 -19.80
CA GLU A 50 -8.71 -5.82 -19.27
C GLU A 50 -8.61 -7.06 -20.17
N CYS A 51 -8.78 -6.91 -21.48
CA CYS A 51 -8.58 -8.01 -22.44
C CYS A 51 -7.16 -8.57 -22.38
N HIS A 52 -6.15 -7.70 -22.29
CA HIS A 52 -4.75 -8.12 -22.17
C HIS A 52 -4.50 -8.91 -20.88
N PHE A 53 -5.02 -8.43 -19.75
CA PHE A 53 -4.92 -9.09 -18.46
C PHE A 53 -5.51 -10.51 -18.51
N TYR A 54 -6.75 -10.67 -18.95
CA TYR A 54 -7.37 -11.99 -19.04
C TYR A 54 -6.65 -12.92 -20.04
N ALA A 55 -6.22 -12.39 -21.19
CA ALA A 55 -5.49 -13.18 -22.17
C ALA A 55 -4.16 -13.71 -21.60
N SER A 56 -3.42 -12.87 -20.89
CA SER A 56 -2.16 -13.28 -20.25
C SER A 56 -2.39 -14.34 -19.19
N PHE A 57 -3.41 -14.17 -18.33
CA PHE A 57 -3.75 -15.11 -17.28
C PHE A 57 -4.10 -16.49 -17.86
N LEU A 58 -4.99 -16.52 -18.87
CA LEU A 58 -5.36 -17.75 -19.57
C LEU A 58 -4.18 -18.44 -20.25
N TYR A 59 -3.24 -17.68 -20.81
CA TYR A 59 -2.02 -18.24 -21.40
C TYR A 59 -1.14 -18.86 -20.33
N THR A 60 -0.90 -18.15 -19.22
CA THR A 60 -0.08 -18.65 -18.12
C THR A 60 -0.65 -19.94 -17.51
N ASP A 61 -1.98 -20.04 -17.37
CA ASP A 61 -2.67 -21.22 -16.86
C ASP A 61 -2.50 -22.44 -17.78
N LYS A 62 -2.57 -22.23 -19.11
CA LYS A 62 -2.44 -23.32 -20.09
C LYS A 62 -1.01 -23.76 -20.35
N HIS A 63 -0.06 -22.83 -20.34
CA HIS A 63 1.32 -23.08 -20.78
C HIS A 63 2.31 -23.20 -19.62
N GLY A 64 1.97 -22.71 -18.42
CA GLY A 64 2.90 -22.66 -17.29
C GLY A 64 4.07 -21.70 -17.50
N GLU A 65 3.97 -20.78 -18.46
CA GLU A 65 4.94 -19.73 -18.75
C GLU A 65 4.41 -18.38 -18.26
N VAL A 66 5.27 -17.37 -18.12
CA VAL A 66 4.85 -16.03 -17.69
C VAL A 66 4.93 -15.02 -18.83
N CYS A 67 3.92 -14.14 -18.90
CA CYS A 67 3.83 -13.09 -19.90
C CYS A 67 4.61 -11.84 -19.44
N PRO A 68 5.59 -11.34 -20.23
CA PRO A 68 6.29 -10.09 -19.92
C PRO A 68 5.37 -8.87 -20.09
N GLY A 69 5.80 -7.70 -19.59
CA GLY A 69 5.04 -6.47 -19.72
C GLY A 69 4.75 -6.12 -21.18
N GLY A 70 3.49 -5.80 -21.50
CA GLY A 70 3.06 -5.47 -22.87
C GLY A 70 2.93 -6.66 -23.82
N TRP A 71 2.98 -7.90 -23.30
CA TRP A 71 2.80 -9.12 -24.09
C TRP A 71 1.48 -9.13 -24.88
N LYS A 72 1.47 -9.74 -26.07
CA LYS A 72 0.26 -9.94 -26.86
C LYS A 72 0.17 -11.41 -27.28
N PRO A 73 -1.02 -11.95 -27.60
CA PRO A 73 -1.15 -13.31 -28.08
C PRO A 73 -0.17 -13.61 -29.23
N GLY A 74 0.68 -14.62 -29.06
CA GLY A 74 1.76 -14.97 -30.00
C GLY A 74 3.11 -14.29 -29.76
N GLY A 75 3.21 -13.38 -28.78
CA GLY A 75 4.45 -12.77 -28.35
C GLY A 75 5.33 -13.70 -27.51
N GLU A 76 6.60 -13.33 -27.36
CA GLU A 76 7.56 -14.09 -26.56
C GLU A 76 7.21 -14.11 -25.07
N THR A 77 7.43 -15.25 -24.45
CA THR A 77 7.09 -15.57 -23.05
C THR A 77 8.35 -15.95 -22.28
N VAL A 78 8.26 -15.90 -20.95
CA VAL A 78 9.37 -16.26 -20.07
C VAL A 78 9.06 -17.57 -19.37
N ILE A 79 9.96 -18.54 -19.49
CA ILE A 79 9.85 -19.81 -18.76
C ILE A 79 10.24 -19.56 -17.30
N PRO A 80 9.40 -19.91 -16.30
CA PRO A 80 9.67 -19.67 -14.88
C PRO A 80 10.67 -20.68 -14.30
N ASP A 81 11.85 -20.78 -14.94
CA ASP A 81 12.98 -21.57 -14.48
C ASP A 81 14.25 -20.69 -14.49
N PRO A 82 15.08 -20.71 -13.41
CA PRO A 82 16.23 -19.82 -13.28
C PRO A 82 17.25 -19.92 -14.43
N ALA A 83 17.42 -21.10 -15.02
CA ALA A 83 18.35 -21.31 -16.12
C ALA A 83 17.69 -21.03 -17.48
N ARG A 84 16.45 -21.49 -17.68
CA ARG A 84 15.75 -21.35 -18.98
C ARG A 84 15.28 -19.94 -19.25
N LYS A 85 15.01 -19.12 -18.23
CA LYS A 85 14.63 -17.71 -18.42
C LYS A 85 15.71 -16.89 -19.13
N LEU A 86 16.98 -17.29 -19.01
CA LEU A 86 18.10 -16.62 -19.69
C LEU A 86 17.88 -16.55 -21.20
N LYS A 87 17.28 -17.59 -21.80
CA LYS A 87 16.95 -17.59 -23.24
C LYS A 87 16.08 -16.41 -23.69
N TYR A 88 15.22 -15.91 -22.80
CA TYR A 88 14.39 -14.74 -23.09
C TYR A 88 15.22 -13.45 -22.93
N PHE A 89 15.95 -13.31 -21.83
CA PHE A 89 16.76 -12.12 -21.56
C PHE A 89 17.96 -11.95 -22.51
N ASP A 90 18.57 -13.06 -22.95
CA ASP A 90 19.67 -13.07 -23.91
C ASP A 90 19.23 -12.61 -25.31
N LYS A 91 17.94 -12.76 -25.66
CA LYS A 91 17.40 -12.25 -26.94
C LYS A 91 17.11 -10.75 -26.90
N LEU A 92 16.90 -10.19 -25.72
CA LEU A 92 16.54 -8.78 -25.54
C LEU A 92 17.76 -7.86 -25.43
N ASN A 93 18.96 -8.43 -25.23
CA ASN A 93 20.22 -7.71 -25.06
C ASN A 93 21.10 -7.79 -26.30
#